data_AF-A0A352S5B8-F1
#
_entry.id   AF-A0A352S5B8-F1
#
_cell.length_a   1.000
_cell.length_b   1.000
_cell.length_c   1.000
_cell.angle_alpha   90.00
_cell.angle_beta   90.00
_cell.angle_gamma   90.00
#
_symmetry.space_group_name_H-M   'P 1'
#
loop_
_entity.id
_entity.type
_entity.pdbx_description
1 polymer ?
#
loop_
_entity_poly.entity_id
_entity_poly.type
_entity_poly.pdbx_seq_one_letter_code
_entity_poly.pdbx_strand_id
1 'polypeptide(L)'
;VSMQNHQKGRVMFWLGVTFLLGAAFMGMEINEFAHLIHEGAGPSRSAFLSSFFTLVGTHGLHVASGMLWMLVLMWQLSKKGLTPVVAKRLNCLSLFWHFLDVVWIGVFTVVYLMGAM
;
A
#
# COMPACT_ATOMS: atom_id res chain seq x y z
N VAL A 1 5.70 -19.48 -28.88
CA VAL A 1 4.50 -19.07 -28.10
C VAL A 1 4.44 -19.70 -26.69
N SER A 2 5.24 -20.72 -26.36
CA SER A 2 5.24 -21.40 -25.04
C SER A 2 5.94 -20.66 -23.89
N MET A 3 6.89 -19.74 -24.17
CA MET A 3 7.65 -19.04 -23.10
C MET A 3 6.91 -17.87 -22.44
N GLN A 4 5.95 -17.23 -23.12
CA GLN A 4 5.20 -16.09 -22.55
C GLN A 4 4.09 -16.52 -21.58
N ASN A 5 3.57 -17.75 -21.70
CA ASN A 5 2.46 -18.20 -20.85
C ASN A 5 2.92 -18.60 -19.43
N HIS A 6 4.13 -19.15 -19.28
CA HIS A 6 4.71 -19.44 -17.96
C HIS A 6 5.00 -18.16 -17.15
N GLN A 7 5.40 -17.08 -17.82
CA GLN A 7 5.68 -15.80 -17.16
C GLN A 7 4.40 -15.10 -16.69
N LYS A 8 3.27 -15.22 -17.41
CA LYS A 8 1.97 -14.66 -17.00
C LYS A 8 1.49 -15.20 -15.65
N GLY A 9 1.53 -16.53 -15.48
CA GLY A 9 1.11 -17.16 -14.22
C GLY A 9 2.00 -16.73 -13.05
N ARG A 10 3.31 -16.66 -13.26
CA ARG A 10 4.26 -16.24 -12.22
C ARG A 10 4.11 -14.77 -11.85
N VAL A 11 3.93 -13.87 -12.82
CA VAL A 11 3.69 -12.43 -12.58
C VAL A 11 2.36 -12.21 -11.86
N MET A 12 1.30 -12.95 -12.23
CA MET A 12 0.00 -12.84 -11.59
C MET A 12 0.01 -13.40 -10.16
N PHE A 13 0.74 -14.49 -9.92
CA PHE A 13 0.96 -15.02 -8.56
C PHE A 13 1.72 -14.02 -7.69
N TRP A 14 2.85 -13.47 -8.18
CA TRP A 14 3.63 -12.47 -7.45
C TRP A 14 2.82 -11.19 -7.18
N LEU A 15 2.05 -10.69 -8.16
CA LEU A 15 1.12 -9.58 -7.97
C LEU A 15 0.11 -9.85 -6.86
N GLY A 16 -0.47 -11.05 -6.85
CA GLY A 16 -1.43 -11.47 -5.82
C GLY A 16 -0.80 -11.52 -4.43
N VAL A 17 0.42 -12.02 -4.32
CA VAL A 17 1.18 -12.05 -3.07
C VAL A 17 1.48 -10.62 -2.57
N THR A 18 1.94 -9.73 -3.45
CA THR A 18 2.18 -8.32 -3.10
C THR A 18 0.89 -7.63 -2.65
N PHE A 19 -0.24 -7.89 -3.32
CA PHE A 19 -1.54 -7.35 -2.93
C PHE A 19 -1.98 -7.87 -1.55
N LEU A 20 -1.83 -9.16 -1.28
CA LEU A 20 -2.18 -9.76 0.02
C LEU A 20 -1.33 -9.19 1.16
N LEU A 21 -0.01 -9.06 0.95
CA LEU A 21 0.89 -8.45 1.92
C LEU A 21 0.52 -6.99 2.18
N GLY A 22 0.23 -6.21 1.12
CA GLY A 22 -0.24 -4.83 1.24
C GLY A 22 -1.57 -4.70 1.98
N ALA A 23 -2.52 -5.60 1.71
CA ALA A 23 -3.82 -5.61 2.38
C ALA A 23 -3.71 -5.99 3.87
N ALA A 24 -2.87 -6.97 4.20
CA ALA A 24 -2.58 -7.34 5.58
C ALA A 24 -1.94 -6.18 6.34
N PHE A 25 -0.97 -5.51 5.70
CA PHE A 25 -0.31 -4.32 6.24
C PHE A 25 -1.30 -3.17 6.49
N MET A 26 -2.16 -2.87 5.51
CA MET A 26 -3.22 -1.86 5.65
C MET A 26 -4.24 -2.22 6.75
N GLY A 27 -4.56 -3.50 6.91
CA GLY A 27 -5.45 -3.98 7.97
C GLY A 27 -4.87 -3.80 9.38
N MET A 28 -3.57 -4.04 9.54
CA MET A 28 -2.87 -3.81 10.81
C MET A 28 -2.85 -2.32 11.16
N GLU A 29 -2.49 -1.46 10.20
CA GLU A 29 -2.51 0.00 10.33
C GLU A 29 -3.87 0.53 10.81
N ILE A 30 -4.96 0.08 10.17
CA ILE A 30 -6.32 0.49 10.55
C ILE A 30 -6.67 0.00 11.96
N ASN A 31 -6.22 -1.20 12.35
CA ASN A 31 -6.48 -1.74 13.68
C ASN A 31 -5.77 -0.91 14.76
N GLU A 32 -4.51 -0.55 14.52
CA GLU A 32 -3.70 0.25 15.42
C GLU A 32 -4.29 1.67 15.56
N PHE A 33 -4.73 2.25 14.44
CA PHE A 33 -5.45 3.51 14.41
C PHE A 33 -6.78 3.45 15.18
N ALA A 34 -7.55 2.38 15.02
CA ALA A 34 -8.80 2.18 15.75
C ALA A 34 -8.55 1.99 17.25
N HIS A 35 -7.48 1.27 17.63
CA HIS A 35 -7.08 1.08 19.02
C HIS A 35 -6.70 2.42 19.68
N LEU A 36 -5.90 3.24 18.99
CA LEU A 36 -5.51 4.59 19.43
C LEU A 36 -6.72 5.53 19.63
N ILE A 37 -7.73 5.46 18.74
CA ILE A 37 -8.99 6.20 18.92
C ILE A 37 -9.75 5.69 20.15
N HIS A 38 -9.81 4.37 20.34
CA HIS A 38 -10.57 3.73 21.41
C HIS A 38 -9.96 3.96 22.80
N GLU A 39 -8.64 4.12 22.90
CA GLU A 39 -7.95 4.55 24.13
C GLU A 39 -8.18 6.03 24.50
N GLY A 40 -9.02 6.76 23.76
CA GLY A 40 -9.39 8.14 24.09
C GLY A 40 -8.36 9.18 23.67
N ALA A 41 -7.39 8.80 22.85
CA ALA A 41 -6.49 9.71 22.16
C ALA A 41 -7.19 10.26 20.89
N GLY A 42 -8.22 11.08 21.10
CA GLY A 42 -8.90 11.76 20.01
C GLY A 42 -8.08 12.95 19.46
N PRO A 43 -8.28 13.36 18.19
CA PRO A 43 -7.64 14.54 17.58
C PRO A 43 -7.91 15.86 18.35
N SER A 44 -8.79 15.83 19.34
CA SER A 44 -9.17 16.94 20.22
C SER A 44 -8.25 17.13 21.45
N ARG A 45 -7.31 16.21 21.74
CA ARG A 45 -6.45 16.25 22.95
C ARG A 45 -5.10 16.97 22.75
N SER A 46 -4.52 16.94 21.54
CA SER A 46 -3.22 17.56 21.26
C SER A 46 -2.98 17.76 19.76
N ALA A 47 -2.30 18.86 19.39
CA ALA A 47 -1.92 19.16 18.00
C ALA A 47 -1.05 18.07 17.35
N PHE A 48 -0.27 17.34 18.15
CA PHE A 48 0.56 16.22 17.68
C PHE A 48 -0.29 15.09 17.08
N LEU A 49 -1.40 14.75 17.72
CA LEU A 49 -2.24 13.63 17.32
C LEU A 49 -3.08 13.92 16.07
N SER A 50 -3.53 15.16 15.90
CA SER A 50 -4.21 15.63 14.69
C SER A 50 -3.29 15.63 13.46
N SER A 51 -2.04 16.06 13.65
CA SER A 51 -1.00 16.04 12.61
C SER A 51 -0.68 14.60 12.19
N PHE A 52 -0.56 13.70 13.17
CA PHE A 52 -0.36 12.26 12.95
C PHE A 52 -1.52 11.64 12.16
N PHE A 53 -2.77 11.89 12.59
CA PHE A 53 -3.96 11.40 11.91
C PHE A 53 -4.04 11.85 10.45
N THR A 54 -3.71 13.12 10.19
CA THR A 54 -3.74 13.67 8.83
C THR A 54 -2.65 13.05 7.97
N LEU A 55 -1.44 12.88 8.51
CA LEU A 55 -0.31 12.33 7.78
C LEU A 55 -0.47 10.83 7.49
N VAL A 56 -0.82 10.03 8.50
CA VAL A 56 -1.12 8.59 8.33
C VAL A 56 -2.38 8.39 7.50
N GLY A 57 -3.43 9.19 7.72
CA GLY A 57 -4.67 9.10 6.96
C GLY A 57 -4.47 9.40 5.47
N THR A 58 -3.72 10.45 5.13
CA THR A 58 -3.38 10.72 3.72
C THR A 58 -2.51 9.61 3.13
N HIS A 59 -1.56 9.07 3.89
CA HIS A 59 -0.74 7.94 3.46
C HIS A 59 -1.59 6.67 3.20
N GLY A 60 -2.46 6.29 4.13
CA GLY A 60 -3.37 5.16 4.01
C GLY A 60 -4.31 5.29 2.81
N LEU A 61 -4.80 6.51 2.53
CA LEU A 61 -5.58 6.79 1.30
C LEU A 61 -4.74 6.57 0.03
N HIS A 62 -3.46 6.96 0.02
CA HIS A 62 -2.57 6.70 -1.11
C HIS A 62 -2.32 5.19 -1.30
N VAL A 63 -2.06 4.43 -0.23
CA VAL A 63 -1.92 2.97 -0.30
C VAL A 63 -3.19 2.32 -0.85
N ALA A 64 -4.37 2.73 -0.37
CA ALA A 64 -5.67 2.24 -0.86
C ALA A 64 -5.83 2.48 -2.37
N SER A 65 -5.45 3.68 -2.84
CA SER A 65 -5.49 4.04 -4.26
C SER A 65 -4.55 3.17 -5.11
N GLY A 66 -3.34 2.88 -4.59
CA GLY A 66 -2.38 1.98 -5.23
C GLY A 66 -2.89 0.54 -5.31
N MET A 67 -3.55 0.07 -4.26
CA MET A 67 -4.16 -1.27 -4.20
C MET A 67 -5.30 -1.41 -5.22
N LEU A 68 -6.15 -0.39 -5.34
CA LEU A 68 -7.19 -0.32 -6.36
C LEU A 68 -6.61 -0.35 -7.78
N TRP A 69 -5.53 0.39 -8.02
CA TRP A 69 -4.83 0.37 -9.31
C TRP A 69 -4.23 -1.02 -9.61
N MET A 70 -3.63 -1.67 -8.61
CA MET A 70 -3.09 -3.02 -8.74
C MET A 70 -4.18 -4.05 -9.11
N LEU A 71 -5.36 -3.97 -8.49
CA LEU A 71 -6.52 -4.81 -8.83
C LEU A 71 -6.99 -4.58 -10.28
N VAL A 72 -7.12 -3.33 -10.71
CA VAL A 72 -7.50 -3.00 -12.09
C VAL A 72 -6.48 -3.56 -13.08
N LEU A 73 -5.18 -3.50 -12.75
CA LEU A 73 -4.12 -4.07 -13.58
C LEU A 73 -4.15 -5.59 -13.60
N MET A 74 -4.39 -6.28 -12.47
CA MET A 74 -4.58 -7.74 -12.45
C MET A 74 -5.76 -8.14 -13.33
N TRP A 75 -6.88 -7.42 -13.25
CA TRP A 75 -8.05 -7.71 -14.08
C TRP A 75 -7.78 -7.47 -15.58
N GLN A 76 -7.07 -6.38 -15.90
CA GLN A 76 -6.68 -6.04 -17.26
C GLN A 76 -5.66 -7.05 -17.83
N LEU A 77 -4.73 -7.55 -17.00
CA LEU A 77 -3.78 -8.61 -17.35
C LEU A 77 -4.51 -9.94 -17.65
N SER A 78 -5.54 -10.26 -16.85
CA SER A 78 -6.37 -11.45 -17.06
C SER A 78 -7.16 -11.41 -18.37
N LYS A 79 -7.65 -10.22 -18.79
CA LYS A 79 -8.46 -10.09 -20.01
C LYS A 79 -7.65 -9.85 -21.29
N LYS A 80 -6.55 -9.09 -21.23
CA LYS A 80 -5.75 -8.69 -22.41
C LYS A 80 -4.42 -9.44 -22.55
N GLY A 81 -4.01 -10.20 -21.53
CA GLY A 81 -2.72 -10.90 -21.50
C GLY A 81 -1.51 -9.96 -21.32
N LEU A 82 -0.32 -10.56 -21.20
CA LEU A 82 0.95 -9.82 -21.08
C LEU A 82 1.27 -9.06 -22.38
N THR A 83 0.78 -7.82 -22.47
CA THR A 83 1.16 -6.86 -23.52
C THR A 83 2.27 -5.94 -22.97
N PRO A 84 3.21 -5.46 -23.80
CA PRO A 84 4.26 -4.52 -23.38
C PRO A 84 3.70 -3.26 -22.70
N VAL A 85 2.46 -2.87 -23.03
CA VAL A 85 1.74 -1.77 -22.36
C VAL A 85 1.48 -2.06 -20.88
N VAL A 86 1.09 -3.30 -20.54
CA VAL A 86 0.82 -3.66 -19.14
C VAL A 86 2.11 -3.82 -18.34
N ALA A 87 3.17 -4.33 -18.96
CA ALA A 87 4.51 -4.38 -18.33
C ALA A 87 5.01 -2.97 -17.96
N LYS A 88 4.80 -1.98 -18.84
CA LYS A 88 5.16 -0.58 -18.57
C LYS A 88 4.34 0.02 -17.41
N ARG A 89 3.03 -0.28 -17.36
CA ARG A 89 2.13 0.13 -16.26
C ARG A 89 2.53 -0.53 -14.94
N LEU A 90 2.88 -1.81 -14.96
CA LEU A 90 3.38 -2.55 -13.81
C LEU A 90 4.66 -1.95 -13.24
N ASN A 91 5.60 -1.58 -14.10
CA ASN A 91 6.85 -0.95 -13.65
C ASN A 91 6.59 0.41 -13.00
N CYS A 92 5.67 1.20 -13.56
CA CYS A 92 5.23 2.47 -12.97
C CYS A 92 4.57 2.26 -11.60
N LEU A 93 3.69 1.26 -11.48
CA LEU A 93 3.04 0.88 -10.22
C LEU A 93 4.08 0.41 -9.19
N SER A 94 5.08 -0.38 -9.60
CA SER A 94 6.14 -0.86 -8.72
C SER A 94 6.95 0.30 -8.14
N LEU A 95 7.29 1.30 -8.96
CA LEU A 95 7.95 2.52 -8.52
C LEU A 95 7.10 3.32 -7.53
N PHE A 96 5.80 3.45 -7.81
CA PHE A 96 4.86 4.10 -6.91
C PHE A 96 4.74 3.36 -5.56
N TRP A 97 4.70 2.03 -5.59
CA TRP A 97 4.62 1.20 -4.39
C TRP A 97 5.90 1.29 -3.54
N HIS A 98 7.07 1.27 -4.17
CA HIS A 98 8.34 1.50 -3.48
C HIS A 98 8.42 2.88 -2.84
N PHE A 99 7.90 3.90 -3.53
CA PHE A 99 7.86 5.26 -2.98
C PHE A 99 6.98 5.34 -1.73
N LEU A 100 5.80 4.69 -1.75
CA LEU A 100 4.93 4.58 -0.58
C LEU A 100 5.63 3.87 0.58
N ASP A 101 6.28 2.74 0.32
CA ASP A 101 7.03 1.99 1.34
C ASP A 101 8.14 2.84 2.00
N VAL A 102 8.89 3.62 1.21
CA VAL A 102 9.93 4.52 1.73
C VAL A 102 9.34 5.64 2.60
N VAL A 103 8.25 6.27 2.18
CA VAL A 103 7.57 7.28 2.99
C VAL A 103 7.08 6.66 4.30
N TRP A 104 6.54 5.44 4.24
CA TRP A 104 6.07 4.73 5.42
C TRP A 104 7.18 4.50 6.45
N ILE A 105 8.35 4.03 6.01
CA ILE A 105 9.52 3.87 6.89
C ILE A 105 9.89 5.18 7.58
N GLY A 106 9.81 6.31 6.86
CA GLY A 106 10.02 7.65 7.43
C GLY A 106 8.99 8.00 8.50
N VAL A 107 7.70 7.73 8.25
CA VAL A 107 6.61 7.95 9.23
C VAL A 107 6.81 7.08 10.46
N PHE A 108 7.10 5.79 10.29
CA PHE A 108 7.35 4.87 11.39
C PHE A 108 8.56 5.33 12.23
N THR A 109 9.63 5.76 11.59
CA THR A 109 10.84 6.22 12.30
C THR A 109 10.59 7.52 13.08
N VAL A 110 9.96 8.52 12.44
CA VAL A 110 9.76 9.83 13.08
C VAL A 110 8.64 9.78 14.12
N VAL A 111 7.56 9.07 13.87
CA VAL A 111 6.39 9.09 14.75
C VAL A 111 6.46 8.00 15.82
N TYR A 112 6.67 6.73 15.44
CA TYR A 112 6.72 5.66 16.43
C TYR A 112 8.01 5.71 17.25
N LEU A 113 9.18 5.90 16.62
CA LEU A 113 10.46 5.84 17.33
C LEU A 113 10.72 7.11 18.16
N MET A 114 10.40 8.29 17.62
CA MET A 114 10.59 9.56 18.35
C MET A 114 9.44 9.85 19.32
N GLY A 115 8.26 9.28 19.11
CA GLY A 115 7.16 9.35 20.07
C GLY A 115 7.28 8.36 21.24
N ALA A 116 8.09 7.30 21.11
CA ALA A 116 8.36 6.32 22.16
C ALA A 116 9.56 6.66 23.07
N MET A 117 10.37 7.66 22.71
CA MET A 117 11.42 8.24 23.57
C MET A 117 10.89 9.46 24.33
#